data_AF-A0A5M6DCU6-F1
#
_entry.id   AF-A0A5M6DCU6-F1
#
_cell.length_a   1.000
_cell.length_b   1.000
_cell.length_c   1.000
_cell.angle_alpha   90.00
_cell.angle_beta   90.00
_cell.angle_gamma   90.00
#
_symmetry.space_group_name_H-M   'P 1'
#
loop_
_entity.id
_entity.type
_entity.pdbx_description
1 polymer ?
#
loop_
_entity_poly.entity_id
_entity_poly.type
_entity_poly.pdbx_seq_one_letter_code
_entity_poly.pdbx_strand_id
1 'polypeptide(L)'
;MAEKPDKKDATLGYFTVVEDERTGWTGGLLILDRGGRPLEFQCTLPLRPTRSHEILFGPTLRAHLVAEVIGKLLIQKCRTPVTLLCCDQPEALAVEAHTAAPVALIREAAEADEGPMTGDMLSGSDCLQIAGASFFVPIERLSEVEAVAEYYGDLPDAVEPFERIREAIKEAHSQLARQRPEAA
;
A
#
# COMPACT_ATOMS: atom_id res chain seq x y z
N MET A 1 0.10 25.71 7.64
CA MET A 1 -1.30 25.24 7.52
C MET A 1 -1.39 24.63 6.14
N ALA A 2 -1.44 23.30 6.03
CA ALA A 2 -1.62 22.65 4.74
C ALA A 2 -3.06 22.93 4.28
N GLU A 3 -3.21 23.45 3.06
CA GLU A 3 -4.50 23.75 2.46
C GLU A 3 -5.26 22.44 2.25
N LYS A 4 -6.51 22.36 2.70
CA LYS A 4 -7.34 21.16 2.55
C LYS A 4 -7.56 20.95 1.04
N PRO A 5 -7.24 19.77 0.47
CA PRO A 5 -7.40 19.55 -0.97
C PRO A 5 -8.85 19.77 -1.38
N ASP A 6 -9.08 20.49 -2.48
CA ASP A 6 -10.43 20.66 -3.02
C ASP A 6 -11.00 19.26 -3.36
N LYS A 7 -12.31 19.10 -3.19
CA LYS A 7 -13.02 17.82 -3.35
C LYS A 7 -12.72 17.17 -4.70
N LYS A 8 -12.41 17.96 -5.73
CA LYS A 8 -12.14 17.51 -7.10
C LYS A 8 -10.73 16.95 -7.31
N ASP A 9 -9.78 17.29 -6.46
CA ASP A 9 -8.37 16.91 -6.58
C ASP A 9 -7.98 15.79 -5.60
N ALA A 10 -8.94 15.24 -4.86
CA ALA A 10 -8.70 14.15 -3.92
C ALA A 10 -8.28 12.87 -4.66
N THR A 11 -7.14 12.32 -4.26
CA THR A 11 -6.54 11.12 -4.84
C THR A 11 -6.41 10.02 -3.79
N LEU A 12 -6.51 8.77 -4.22
CA LEU A 12 -6.27 7.60 -3.38
C LEU A 12 -4.99 6.91 -3.82
N GLY A 13 -4.08 6.68 -2.89
CA GLY A 13 -2.95 5.79 -3.12
C GLY A 13 -3.28 4.40 -2.63
N TYR A 14 -2.90 3.38 -3.38
CA TYR A 14 -2.99 1.97 -2.99
C TYR A 14 -1.59 1.38 -3.01
N PHE A 15 -1.14 0.87 -1.86
CA PHE A 15 0.17 0.30 -1.68
C PHE A 15 0.07 -1.14 -1.19
N THR A 16 0.77 -2.05 -1.88
CA THR A 16 0.88 -3.45 -1.49
C THR A 16 2.26 -4.00 -1.86
N VAL A 17 2.69 -5.05 -1.16
CA VAL A 17 3.93 -5.77 -1.45
C VAL A 17 3.64 -7.25 -1.68
N VAL A 18 4.07 -7.73 -2.84
CA VAL A 18 3.97 -9.15 -3.23
C VAL A 18 5.28 -9.85 -2.93
N GLU A 19 5.21 -10.93 -2.18
CA GLU A 19 6.33 -11.87 -2.04
C GLU A 19 6.09 -13.06 -2.99
N ASP A 20 7.05 -13.29 -3.87
CA ASP A 20 7.08 -14.47 -4.73
C ASP A 20 8.38 -15.25 -4.49
N GLU A 21 8.28 -16.57 -4.30
CA GLU A 21 9.45 -17.41 -4.00
C GLU A 21 10.55 -17.32 -5.07
N ARG A 22 10.17 -17.10 -6.34
CA ARG A 22 11.09 -17.09 -7.48
C ARG A 22 11.66 -15.70 -7.79
N THR A 23 10.91 -14.64 -7.59
CA THR A 23 11.36 -13.27 -7.91
C THR A 23 11.76 -12.47 -6.67
N GLY A 24 11.28 -12.84 -5.49
CA GLY A 24 11.46 -12.10 -4.25
C GLY A 24 10.33 -11.10 -4.03
N TRP A 25 10.64 -10.02 -3.29
CA TRP A 25 9.70 -9.01 -2.82
C TRP A 25 9.56 -7.90 -3.86
N THR A 26 8.32 -7.55 -4.20
CA THR A 26 8.02 -6.48 -5.15
C THR A 26 6.88 -5.63 -4.65
N GLY A 27 7.12 -4.33 -4.49
CA GLY A 27 6.09 -3.38 -4.13
C GLY A 27 5.41 -2.76 -5.35
N GLY A 28 4.15 -2.42 -5.20
CA GLY A 28 3.42 -1.58 -6.13
C GLY A 28 2.70 -0.44 -5.41
N LEU A 29 2.67 0.72 -6.05
CA LEU A 29 1.94 1.91 -5.64
C LEU A 29 1.10 2.38 -6.82
N LEU A 30 -0.22 2.38 -6.66
CA LEU A 30 -1.19 2.85 -7.65
C LEU A 30 -1.93 4.07 -7.10
N ILE A 31 -1.87 5.18 -7.83
CA ILE A 31 -2.63 6.38 -7.48
C ILE A 31 -3.85 6.46 -8.40
N LEU A 32 -5.02 6.61 -7.79
CA LEU A 32 -6.30 6.74 -8.44
C LEU A 32 -6.91 8.12 -8.19
N ASP A 33 -7.68 8.61 -9.16
CA ASP A 33 -8.66 9.66 -8.90
C ASP A 33 -9.88 9.08 -8.16
N ARG A 34 -10.83 9.95 -7.80
CA ARG A 34 -12.09 9.55 -7.14
C ARG A 34 -12.96 8.61 -7.97
N GLY A 35 -12.86 8.69 -9.30
CA GLY A 35 -13.58 7.82 -10.22
C GLY A 35 -12.91 6.46 -10.41
N GLY A 36 -11.83 6.17 -9.67
CA GLY A 36 -11.07 4.93 -9.78
C GLY A 36 -10.13 4.87 -10.98
N ARG A 37 -9.92 5.99 -11.69
CA ARG A 37 -9.04 6.03 -12.87
C ARG A 37 -7.57 6.10 -12.43
N PRO A 38 -6.69 5.26 -12.99
CA PRO A 38 -5.26 5.33 -12.74
C PRO A 38 -4.66 6.67 -13.18
N LEU A 39 -4.03 7.37 -12.25
CA LEU A 39 -3.25 8.59 -12.50
C LEU A 39 -1.76 8.29 -12.60
N GLU A 40 -1.26 7.43 -11.70
CA GLU A 40 0.14 7.07 -11.62
C GLU A 40 0.27 5.62 -11.13
N PHE A 41 1.18 4.86 -11.71
CA PHE A 41 1.54 3.53 -11.22
C PHE A 41 3.05 3.40 -11.14
N GLN A 42 3.54 2.91 -10.01
CA GLN A 42 4.93 2.57 -9.80
C GLN A 42 5.06 1.17 -9.22
N CYS A 43 6.10 0.45 -9.61
CA CYS A 43 6.51 -0.78 -8.95
C CYS A 43 8.03 -0.80 -8.75
N THR A 44 8.47 -1.55 -7.74
CA THR A 44 9.90 -1.79 -7.54
C THR A 44 10.40 -2.88 -8.48
N LEU A 45 11.73 -2.96 -8.68
CA LEU A 45 12.31 -4.20 -9.17
C LEU A 45 12.19 -5.28 -8.07
N PRO A 46 12.16 -6.57 -8.44
CA PRO A 46 12.17 -7.64 -7.46
C PRO A 46 13.41 -7.58 -6.58
N LEU A 47 13.21 -7.56 -5.26
CA LEU A 47 14.24 -7.49 -4.25
C LEU A 47 14.33 -8.83 -3.52
N ARG A 48 15.54 -9.37 -3.40
CA ARG A 48 15.81 -10.51 -2.53
C ARG A 48 16.69 -10.08 -1.37
N PRO A 49 16.22 -10.21 -0.11
CA PRO A 49 17.09 -9.99 1.04
C PRO A 49 18.27 -10.97 0.98
N THR A 50 19.44 -10.52 1.43
CA THR A 50 20.61 -11.40 1.53
C THR A 50 20.45 -12.33 2.73
N ARG A 51 21.17 -13.45 2.74
CA ARG A 51 21.20 -14.34 3.91
C ARG A 51 21.60 -13.62 5.19
N SER A 52 22.49 -12.64 5.09
CA SER A 52 22.88 -11.79 6.22
C SER A 52 21.69 -10.94 6.72
N HIS A 53 20.91 -10.33 5.83
CA HIS A 53 19.70 -9.61 6.24
C HIS A 53 18.67 -10.54 6.90
N GLU A 54 18.44 -11.72 6.35
CA GLU A 54 17.54 -12.72 6.96
C GLU A 54 17.94 -13.06 8.39
N ILE A 55 19.23 -13.29 8.63
CA ILE A 55 19.74 -13.62 9.97
C ILE A 55 19.64 -12.42 10.93
N LEU A 56 20.01 -11.23 10.46
CA LEU A 56 20.09 -10.04 11.32
C LEU A 56 18.72 -9.47 11.68
N PHE A 57 17.78 -9.44 10.74
CA PHE A 57 16.43 -8.91 10.97
C PHE A 57 15.48 -9.97 11.53
N GLY A 58 15.70 -11.25 11.19
CA GLY A 58 14.89 -12.36 11.67
C GLY A 58 13.39 -12.09 11.47
N PRO A 59 12.55 -12.18 12.52
CA PRO A 59 11.11 -11.93 12.42
C PRO A 59 10.72 -10.52 11.92
N THR A 60 11.59 -9.53 12.08
CA THR A 60 11.31 -8.13 11.68
C THR A 60 11.61 -7.86 10.21
N LEU A 61 12.14 -8.84 9.48
CA LEU A 61 12.55 -8.66 8.09
C LEU A 61 11.39 -8.19 7.21
N ARG A 62 10.23 -8.82 7.34
CA ARG A 62 9.03 -8.45 6.57
C ARG A 62 8.65 -6.99 6.79
N ALA A 63 8.50 -6.59 8.05
CA ALA A 63 8.16 -5.21 8.39
C ALA A 63 9.17 -4.21 7.84
N HIS A 64 10.46 -4.53 7.95
CA HIS A 64 11.53 -3.70 7.39
C HIS A 64 11.45 -3.59 5.87
N LEU A 65 11.24 -4.72 5.16
CA LEU A 65 11.13 -4.72 3.71
C LEU A 65 9.92 -3.92 3.23
N VAL A 66 8.74 -4.15 3.84
CA VAL A 66 7.48 -3.51 3.46
C VAL A 66 7.54 -2.01 3.68
N ALA A 67 7.88 -1.55 4.89
CA ALA A 67 7.79 -0.12 5.23
C ALA A 67 9.05 0.67 4.85
N GLU A 68 10.21 0.23 5.31
CA GLU A 68 11.45 1.02 5.30
C GLU A 68 12.24 0.93 3.98
N VAL A 69 12.08 -0.19 3.25
CA VAL A 69 12.77 -0.39 1.98
C VAL A 69 11.85 -0.09 0.81
N ILE A 70 10.76 -0.84 0.67
CA ILE A 70 9.88 -0.78 -0.49
C ILE A 70 8.92 0.41 -0.40
N GLY A 71 8.20 0.54 0.71
CA GLY A 71 7.25 1.62 0.94
C GLY A 71 7.91 2.99 0.84
N LYS A 72 9.00 3.20 1.59
CA LYS A 72 9.82 4.41 1.50
C LYS A 72 10.23 4.76 0.06
N LEU A 73 10.73 3.78 -0.70
CA LEU A 73 11.18 4.00 -2.07
C LEU A 73 10.04 4.46 -2.98
N LEU A 74 8.88 3.80 -2.90
CA LEU A 74 7.72 4.13 -3.74
C LEU A 74 7.12 5.48 -3.37
N ILE A 75 7.00 5.78 -2.08
CA ILE A 75 6.52 7.10 -1.61
C ILE A 75 7.46 8.23 -2.06
N GLN A 76 8.78 8.05 -1.95
CA GLN A 76 9.74 9.06 -2.39
C GLN A 76 9.73 9.30 -3.90
N LYS A 77 9.36 8.29 -4.68
CA LYS A 77 9.24 8.41 -6.14
C LYS A 77 7.87 8.92 -6.58
N CYS A 78 6.84 8.80 -5.74
CA CYS A 78 5.49 9.23 -6.06
C CYS A 78 5.47 10.74 -6.36
N ARG A 79 4.96 11.11 -7.55
CA ARG A 79 4.90 12.52 -7.97
C ARG A 79 3.52 13.12 -7.76
N THR A 80 2.49 12.28 -7.83
CA THR A 80 1.11 12.67 -7.61
C THR A 80 0.86 12.86 -6.11
N PRO A 81 0.35 14.03 -5.67
CA PRO A 81 -0.07 14.21 -4.28
C PRO A 81 -1.08 13.13 -3.88
N VAL A 82 -0.93 12.56 -2.69
CA VAL A 82 -1.81 11.52 -2.15
C VAL A 82 -2.63 12.11 -1.01
N THR A 83 -3.95 11.95 -1.05
CA THR A 83 -4.83 12.45 0.01
C THR A 83 -5.06 11.40 1.11
N LEU A 84 -5.16 10.13 0.73
CA LEU A 84 -5.22 8.98 1.63
C LEU A 84 -4.44 7.83 0.99
N LEU A 85 -3.56 7.20 1.76
CA LEU A 85 -2.84 6.01 1.33
C LEU A 85 -3.47 4.77 1.97
N CYS A 86 -3.98 3.88 1.14
CA CYS A 86 -4.56 2.60 1.51
C CYS A 86 -3.52 1.49 1.39
N CYS A 87 -3.47 0.60 2.37
CA CYS A 87 -2.66 -0.62 2.32
C CYS A 87 -3.49 -1.86 2.68
N ASP A 88 -2.95 -3.03 2.36
CA ASP A 88 -3.53 -4.35 2.65
C ASP A 88 -2.62 -5.21 3.54
N GLN A 89 -1.54 -4.65 4.08
CA GLN A 89 -0.61 -5.34 4.98
C GLN A 89 -0.42 -4.51 6.26
N PRO A 90 -0.58 -5.07 7.47
CA PRO A 90 -0.44 -4.33 8.72
C PRO A 90 0.89 -3.58 8.84
N GLU A 91 2.00 -4.19 8.42
CA GLU A 91 3.32 -3.58 8.47
C GLU A 91 3.44 -2.34 7.58
N ALA A 92 2.60 -2.22 6.56
CA ALA A 92 2.57 -1.06 5.68
C ALA A 92 2.00 0.19 6.35
N LEU A 93 1.33 0.09 7.49
CA LEU A 93 0.93 1.27 8.28
C LEU A 93 2.15 2.11 8.69
N ALA A 94 3.31 1.48 8.91
CA ALA A 94 4.55 2.18 9.25
C ALA A 94 5.10 3.05 8.10
N VAL A 95 4.60 2.92 6.87
CA VAL A 95 4.94 3.81 5.74
C VAL A 95 4.55 5.26 6.02
N GLU A 96 3.63 5.49 6.96
CA GLU A 96 3.24 6.83 7.41
C GLU A 96 4.45 7.68 7.83
N ALA A 97 5.52 7.08 8.36
CA ALA A 97 6.76 7.78 8.70
C ALA A 97 7.47 8.43 7.50
N HIS A 98 7.03 8.14 6.27
CA HIS A 98 7.65 8.62 5.03
C HIS A 98 6.73 9.48 4.17
N THR A 99 5.46 9.67 4.56
CA THR A 99 4.47 10.44 3.81
C THR A 99 3.73 11.43 4.73
N ALA A 100 3.27 12.54 4.16
CA ALA A 100 2.37 13.45 4.87
C ALA A 100 0.92 12.96 4.87
N ALA A 101 0.54 12.13 3.90
CA ALA A 101 -0.81 11.58 3.80
C ALA A 101 -1.05 10.57 4.94
N PRO A 102 -2.26 10.54 5.53
CA PRO A 102 -2.61 9.49 6.47
C PRO A 102 -2.60 8.13 5.76
N VAL A 103 -2.20 7.09 6.50
CA VAL A 103 -2.18 5.71 6.00
C VAL A 103 -3.26 4.89 6.71
N ALA A 104 -4.02 4.13 5.93
CA ALA A 104 -5.11 3.30 6.43
C ALA A 104 -5.03 1.88 5.87
N LEU A 105 -5.23 0.89 6.72
CA LEU A 105 -5.29 -0.52 6.35
C LEU A 105 -6.74 -0.89 6.01
N ILE A 106 -6.96 -1.40 4.80
CA ILE A 106 -8.28 -1.91 4.40
C ILE A 106 -8.39 -3.35 4.91
N ARG A 107 -9.30 -3.55 5.88
CA ARG A 107 -9.47 -4.83 6.56
C ARG A 107 -9.79 -5.95 5.60
N GLU A 108 -10.75 -5.73 4.71
CA GLU A 108 -11.23 -6.75 3.78
C GLU A 108 -10.13 -7.22 2.83
N ALA A 109 -9.24 -6.31 2.43
CA ALA A 109 -8.06 -6.63 1.62
C ALA A 109 -6.99 -7.37 2.44
N ALA A 110 -6.73 -6.93 3.67
CA ALA A 110 -5.76 -7.57 4.55
C ALA A 110 -6.17 -8.99 4.95
N GLU A 111 -7.46 -9.21 5.21
CA GLU A 111 -7.96 -10.52 5.62
C GLU A 111 -7.85 -11.59 4.52
N ALA A 112 -7.73 -11.19 3.26
CA ALA A 112 -7.55 -12.12 2.15
C ALA A 112 -6.20 -12.85 2.20
N ASP A 113 -5.12 -12.16 2.60
CA ASP A 113 -3.75 -12.69 2.57
C ASP A 113 -3.19 -12.95 3.99
N GLU A 114 -3.53 -12.13 4.98
CA GLU A 114 -3.00 -12.20 6.35
C GLU A 114 -3.86 -13.05 7.31
N GLY A 115 -5.09 -13.36 6.91
CA GLY A 115 -6.11 -13.95 7.77
C GLY A 115 -6.83 -12.93 8.66
N PRO A 116 -7.59 -13.35 9.67
CA PRO A 116 -8.49 -12.47 10.41
C PRO A 116 -7.78 -11.31 11.10
N MET A 117 -8.20 -10.08 10.80
CA MET A 117 -7.68 -8.86 11.43
C MET A 117 -8.57 -8.50 12.62
N THR A 118 -8.10 -8.77 13.84
CA THR A 118 -8.81 -8.37 15.06
C THR A 118 -8.26 -7.05 15.59
N GLY A 119 -9.10 -6.24 16.23
CA GLY A 119 -8.70 -4.93 16.77
C GLY A 119 -7.50 -5.01 17.73
N ASP A 120 -7.36 -6.11 18.45
CA ASP A 120 -6.24 -6.34 19.38
C ASP A 120 -4.88 -6.43 18.66
N MET A 121 -4.85 -6.86 17.40
CA MET A 121 -3.63 -6.96 16.59
C MET A 121 -3.09 -5.60 16.14
N LEU A 122 -3.97 -4.59 16.07
CA LEU A 122 -3.66 -3.24 15.60
C LEU A 122 -3.81 -2.23 16.74
N SER A 123 -3.16 -2.52 17.88
CA SER A 123 -3.14 -1.64 19.04
C SER A 123 -2.75 -0.21 18.65
N GLY A 124 -3.56 0.77 19.04
CA GLY A 124 -3.35 2.17 18.67
C GLY A 124 -4.04 2.60 17.36
N SER A 125 -4.83 1.72 16.75
CA SER A 125 -5.70 2.04 15.60
C SER A 125 -7.18 1.93 15.98
N ASP A 126 -8.02 2.67 15.27
CA ASP A 126 -9.48 2.55 15.31
C ASP A 126 -10.04 2.19 13.93
N CYS A 127 -11.26 1.68 13.87
CA CYS A 127 -11.91 1.25 12.65
C CYS A 127 -12.94 2.28 12.18
N LEU A 128 -12.75 2.79 10.96
CA LEU A 128 -13.69 3.68 10.28
C LEU A 128 -14.35 2.97 9.10
N GLN A 129 -15.64 3.24 8.89
CA GLN A 129 -16.37 2.74 7.72
C GLN A 129 -16.35 3.80 6.62
N ILE A 130 -15.80 3.48 5.45
CA ILE A 130 -15.77 4.35 4.28
C ILE A 130 -16.30 3.56 3.08
N ALA A 131 -17.37 4.05 2.45
CA ALA A 131 -17.99 3.41 1.27
C ALA A 131 -18.29 1.91 1.42
N GLY A 132 -18.61 1.45 2.63
CA GLY A 132 -18.93 0.05 2.90
C GLY A 132 -17.73 -0.88 3.11
N ALA A 133 -16.51 -0.33 3.16
CA ALA A 133 -15.31 -1.05 3.57
C ALA A 133 -14.77 -0.52 4.91
N SER A 134 -14.01 -1.37 5.61
CA SER A 134 -13.50 -1.12 6.96
C SER A 134 -12.03 -0.72 6.91
N PHE A 135 -11.73 0.47 7.41
CA PHE A 135 -10.39 1.05 7.41
C PHE A 135 -9.87 1.11 8.83
N PHE A 136 -8.78 0.40 9.13
CA PHE A 136 -8.03 0.60 10.36
C PHE A 136 -7.07 1.78 10.17
N VAL A 137 -7.21 2.78 11.05
CA VAL A 137 -6.47 4.04 10.99
C VAL A 137 -5.79 4.27 12.35
N PRO A 138 -4.51 4.67 12.39
CA PRO A 138 -3.88 5.12 13.62
C PRO A 138 -4.72 6.22 14.30
N ILE A 139 -4.97 6.10 15.61
CA ILE A 139 -5.86 7.02 16.35
C ILE A 139 -5.44 8.48 16.17
N GLU A 140 -4.15 8.75 16.06
CA GLU A 140 -3.59 10.09 15.85
C GLU A 140 -4.01 10.73 14.52
N ARG A 141 -4.33 9.92 13.52
CA ARG A 141 -4.74 10.35 12.17
C ARG A 141 -6.23 10.16 11.89
N LEU A 142 -6.98 9.60 12.84
CA LEU A 142 -8.40 9.26 12.66
C LEU A 142 -9.22 10.46 12.18
N SER A 143 -9.08 11.61 12.84
CA SER A 143 -9.81 12.84 12.48
C SER A 143 -9.48 13.36 11.07
N GLU A 144 -8.26 13.14 10.58
CA GLU A 144 -7.87 13.51 9.22
C GLU A 144 -8.52 12.59 8.19
N VAL A 145 -8.54 11.27 8.47
CA VAL A 145 -9.18 10.29 7.59
C VAL A 145 -10.69 10.49 7.57
N GLU A 146 -11.34 10.75 8.71
CA GLU A 146 -12.76 11.11 8.78
C GLU A 146 -13.08 12.34 7.91
N ALA A 147 -12.22 13.37 7.96
CA ALA A 147 -12.40 14.60 7.20
C ALA A 147 -12.27 14.43 5.68
N VAL A 148 -11.58 13.36 5.22
CA VAL A 148 -11.46 13.01 3.79
C VAL A 148 -12.37 11.84 3.40
N ALA A 149 -12.95 11.10 4.34
CA ALA A 149 -13.86 9.98 4.06
C ALA A 149 -15.09 10.43 3.24
N GLU A 150 -15.59 11.65 3.47
CA GLU A 150 -16.66 12.26 2.66
C GLU A 150 -16.29 12.41 1.17
N TYR A 151 -15.00 12.40 0.85
CA TYR A 151 -14.49 12.44 -0.52
C TYR A 151 -14.52 11.08 -1.21
N TYR A 152 -14.80 10.00 -0.50
CA TYR A 152 -14.72 8.66 -1.07
C TYR A 152 -16.00 7.86 -0.88
N GLY A 153 -17.12 8.51 -0.53
CA GLY A 153 -18.41 7.83 -0.31
C GLY A 153 -18.98 7.13 -1.56
N ASP A 154 -18.46 7.43 -2.75
CA ASP A 154 -18.79 6.80 -4.03
C ASP A 154 -17.71 5.84 -4.54
N LEU A 155 -16.74 5.47 -3.70
CA LEU A 155 -15.71 4.48 -4.04
C LEU A 155 -16.39 3.14 -4.39
N PRO A 156 -16.25 2.64 -5.63
CA PRO A 156 -17.01 1.48 -6.09
C PRO A 156 -16.54 0.18 -5.44
N ASP A 157 -15.22 0.02 -5.28
CA ASP A 157 -14.60 -1.16 -4.65
C ASP A 157 -13.25 -0.73 -4.04
N ALA A 158 -13.09 -0.96 -2.74
CA ALA A 158 -11.89 -0.60 -2.01
C ALA A 158 -10.77 -1.66 -2.12
N VAL A 159 -11.10 -2.89 -2.52
CA VAL A 159 -10.17 -4.03 -2.56
C VAL A 159 -9.62 -4.24 -3.97
N GLU A 160 -10.47 -4.14 -4.99
CA GLU A 160 -10.10 -4.39 -6.40
C GLU A 160 -8.85 -3.61 -6.90
N PRO A 161 -8.56 -2.36 -6.45
CA PRO A 161 -7.32 -1.69 -6.82
C PRO A 161 -6.04 -2.47 -6.46
N PHE A 162 -6.04 -3.24 -5.37
CA PHE A 162 -4.88 -4.05 -5.00
C PHE A 162 -4.70 -5.27 -5.91
N GLU A 163 -5.78 -5.81 -6.50
CA GLU A 163 -5.70 -6.86 -7.52
C GLU A 163 -5.06 -6.32 -8.80
N ARG A 164 -5.41 -5.10 -9.21
CA ARG A 164 -4.78 -4.41 -10.35
C ARG A 164 -3.26 -4.29 -10.16
N ILE A 165 -2.82 -3.95 -8.96
CA ILE A 165 -1.38 -3.87 -8.63
C ILE A 165 -0.71 -5.23 -8.78
N ARG A 166 -1.29 -6.28 -8.19
CA ARG A 166 -0.75 -7.65 -8.25
C ARG A 166 -0.61 -8.14 -9.71
N GLU A 167 -1.63 -7.93 -10.54
CA GLU A 167 -1.57 -8.31 -11.96
C GLU A 167 -0.56 -7.48 -12.76
N ALA A 168 -0.44 -6.18 -12.48
CA ALA A 168 0.57 -5.34 -13.13
C ALA A 168 2.02 -5.77 -12.76
N ILE A 169 2.26 -6.12 -11.49
CA ILE A 169 3.55 -6.67 -11.03
C ILE A 169 3.87 -7.99 -11.76
N LYS A 170 2.89 -8.89 -11.84
CA LYS A 170 3.02 -10.18 -12.52
C LYS A 170 3.36 -10.02 -14.00
N GLU A 171 2.71 -9.08 -14.69
CA GLU A 171 3.05 -8.77 -16.08
C GLU A 171 4.46 -8.18 -16.21
N ALA A 172 4.87 -7.28 -15.31
CA ALA A 172 6.23 -6.74 -15.30
C ALA A 172 7.29 -7.85 -15.10
N HIS A 173 7.04 -8.82 -14.21
CA HIS A 173 7.92 -9.97 -14.02
C HIS A 173 8.00 -10.85 -15.26
N SER A 174 6.87 -11.11 -15.93
CA SER A 174 6.80 -11.86 -17.18
C SER A 174 7.65 -11.21 -18.28
N GLN A 175 7.57 -9.89 -18.43
CA GLN A 175 8.38 -9.15 -19.39
C GLN A 175 9.88 -9.18 -19.06
N LEU A 176 10.25 -9.01 -17.80
CA LEU A 176 11.64 -9.12 -17.35
C LEU A 176 12.22 -10.51 -17.61
N ALA A 177 11.44 -11.57 -17.38
CA ALA A 177 11.86 -12.94 -17.66
C ALA A 177 12.09 -13.19 -19.17
N ARG A 178 11.22 -12.63 -20.03
CA ARG A 178 11.36 -12.73 -21.50
C ARG A 178 12.55 -11.94 -22.04
N GLN A 179 12.86 -10.79 -21.44
CA GLN A 179 14.00 -9.95 -21.81
C GLN A 179 15.35 -10.53 -21.34
N ARG A 180 15.33 -11.60 -20.55
CA ARG A 180 16.52 -12.31 -20.07
C ARG A 180 16.66 -13.68 -20.76
N PRO A 181 16.85 -13.76 -22.10
CA PRO A 181 17.18 -15.03 -22.73
C PRO A 181 18.64 -15.38 -22.37
N GLU A 182 18.83 -16.62 -21.90
CA GLU A 182 20.10 -17.38 -21.82
C GLU A 182 21.41 -16.57 -21.75
N ALA A 183 21.80 -16.20 -20.53
CA ALA A 183 23.22 -16.06 -20.19
C ALA A 183 23.57 -17.17 -19.18
N ALA A 184 23.59 -18.41 -19.64
CA ALA A 184 24.35 -19.55 -19.12
C ALA A 184 24.05 -20.80 -19.96
#